data_AF-A0A9N9JLM5-F1
#
_entry.id   AF-A0A9N9JLM5-F1
#
_cell.length_a   1.000
_cell.length_b   1.000
_cell.length_c   1.000
_cell.angle_alpha   90.00
_cell.angle_beta   90.00
_cell.angle_gamma   90.00
#
_symmetry.space_group_name_H-M   'P 1'
#
loop_
_entity.id
_entity.type
_entity.pdbx_description
1 polymer ?
#
loop_
_entity_poly.entity_id
_entity_poly.type
_entity_poly.pdbx_seq_one_letter_code
_entity_poly.pdbx_strand_id
1 'polypeptide(L)'
;RNSSCRDMPVVILTDSNPSPYERHLLEKFGNIHFIKGSPLRRKDLYRAKVESAKRCVVLCDSTRCEQSSDTADAASLMIALNINSLCMDDCFVLVECMYRETFKMIRESDTVKNKQEDYVQALMRPSFMSGNVFTSSSLDTILCQ
;
A
#
# COMPACT_ATOMS: atom_id res chain seq x y z
N ARG A 1 -10.49 27.24 -2.91
CA ARG A 1 -9.41 27.15 -1.90
C ARG A 1 -9.06 25.67 -1.67
N ASN A 2 -8.39 25.00 -2.61
CA ASN A 2 -7.96 23.58 -2.47
C ASN A 2 -6.44 23.49 -2.59
N SER A 3 -5.73 24.29 -1.79
CA SER A 3 -4.27 24.43 -1.89
C SER A 3 -3.49 23.48 -0.98
N SER A 4 -4.16 22.66 -0.14
CA SER A 4 -3.46 21.91 0.92
C SER A 4 -2.74 20.64 0.46
N CYS A 5 -2.94 20.17 -0.78
CA CYS A 5 -2.28 18.95 -1.28
C CYS A 5 -0.99 19.21 -2.05
N ARG A 6 -0.79 20.42 -2.60
CA ARG A 6 0.40 20.74 -3.42
C ARG A 6 1.70 20.80 -2.62
N ASP A 7 1.60 20.98 -1.30
CA ASP A 7 2.76 21.09 -0.42
C ASP A 7 3.03 19.82 0.39
N MET A 8 2.31 18.71 0.14
CA MET A 8 2.54 17.46 0.88
C MET A 8 3.79 16.76 0.34
N PRO A 9 4.88 16.63 1.14
CA PRO A 9 6.09 15.96 0.68
C PRO A 9 5.82 14.47 0.46
N VAL A 10 6.37 13.93 -0.62
CA VAL A 10 6.32 12.50 -0.96
C VAL A 10 7.66 11.88 -0.64
N VAL A 11 7.67 10.84 0.20
CA VAL A 11 8.88 10.09 0.55
C VAL A 11 8.77 8.70 -0.04
N ILE A 12 9.69 8.37 -0.95
CA ILE A 12 9.77 7.06 -1.61
C ILE A 12 10.88 6.26 -0.93
N LEU A 13 10.52 5.18 -0.24
CA LEU A 13 11.43 4.24 0.41
C LEU A 13 11.55 2.97 -0.44
N THR A 14 12.73 2.72 -1.00
CA THR A 14 13.01 1.56 -1.85
C THR A 14 14.45 1.07 -1.68
N ASP A 15 14.72 -0.19 -1.99
CA ASP A 15 16.03 -0.84 -1.80
C ASP A 15 17.09 -0.40 -2.82
N SER A 16 16.63 0.15 -3.93
CA SER A 16 17.39 0.56 -5.10
C SER A 16 17.26 2.08 -5.31
N ASN A 17 18.29 2.70 -5.87
CA ASN A 17 18.17 4.12 -6.22
C ASN A 17 17.37 4.24 -7.52
N PRO A 18 16.51 5.27 -7.67
CA PRO A 18 15.82 5.51 -8.93
C PRO A 18 16.87 5.74 -10.03
N SER A 19 16.54 5.31 -11.25
CA SER A 19 17.35 5.65 -12.42
C SER A 19 17.40 7.17 -12.61
N PRO A 20 18.42 7.72 -13.30
CA PRO A 20 18.50 9.15 -13.58
C PRO A 20 17.25 9.69 -14.28
N TYR A 21 16.64 8.88 -15.15
CA TYR A 21 15.41 9.23 -15.85
C TYR A 21 14.20 9.30 -14.92
N GLU A 22 13.96 8.28 -14.08
CA GLU A 22 12.85 8.27 -13.13
C GLU A 22 12.96 9.41 -12.13
N ARG A 23 14.19 9.65 -11.62
CA ARG A 23 14.46 10.76 -10.72
C ARG A 23 14.14 12.10 -11.37
N HIS A 24 14.62 12.32 -12.60
CA HIS A 24 14.34 13.54 -13.34
C HIS A 24 12.85 13.73 -13.63
N LEU A 25 12.12 12.65 -13.91
CA LEU A 25 10.68 12.69 -14.13
C LEU A 25 9.92 13.05 -12.84
N LEU A 26 10.29 12.43 -11.71
CA LEU A 26 9.63 12.62 -10.42
C LEU A 26 9.92 13.99 -9.82
N GLU A 27 11.13 14.53 -10.00
CA GLU A 27 11.50 15.87 -9.52
C GLU A 27 10.62 16.99 -10.12
N LYS A 28 9.98 16.76 -11.29
CA LYS A 28 9.03 17.71 -11.91
C LYS A 28 7.76 17.94 -11.09
N PHE A 29 7.41 17.02 -10.20
CA PHE A 29 6.21 17.12 -9.36
C PHE A 29 6.46 17.88 -8.04
N GLY A 30 7.72 18.18 -7.72
CA GLY A 30 8.11 18.94 -6.52
C GLY A 30 7.98 18.14 -5.21
N ASN A 31 8.80 18.49 -4.21
CA ASN A 31 8.77 17.92 -2.85
C ASN A 31 8.82 16.38 -2.77
N ILE A 32 9.58 15.74 -3.68
CA ILE A 32 9.83 14.29 -3.67
C ILE A 32 11.19 13.98 -3.06
N HIS A 33 11.23 13.06 -2.12
CA HIS A 33 12.43 12.60 -1.42
C HIS A 33 12.59 11.09 -1.58
N PHE A 34 13.81 10.64 -1.84
CA PHE A 34 14.13 9.22 -1.94
C PHE A 34 14.96 8.77 -0.75
N ILE A 35 14.60 7.63 -0.19
CA ILE A 35 15.35 6.98 0.87
C ILE A 35 15.70 5.58 0.39
N LYS A 36 17.00 5.31 0.26
CA LYS A 36 17.47 3.95 0.02
C LYS A 36 17.36 3.15 1.33
N GLY A 37 16.60 2.05 1.29
CA GLY A 37 16.34 1.19 2.43
C GLY A 37 15.26 0.14 2.13
N SER A 38 14.97 -0.72 3.09
CA SER A 38 13.92 -1.73 2.97
C SER A 38 12.76 -1.38 3.91
N PRO A 39 11.51 -1.27 3.42
CA PRO A 39 10.36 -1.01 4.28
C PRO A 39 10.05 -2.17 5.25
N LEU A 40 10.65 -3.35 5.06
CA LEU A 40 10.60 -4.44 6.02
C LEU A 40 11.43 -4.16 7.29
N ARG A 41 12.40 -3.25 7.22
CA ARG A 41 13.23 -2.86 8.37
C ARG A 41 12.61 -1.64 9.05
N ARG A 42 12.18 -1.80 10.30
CA ARG A 42 11.63 -0.70 11.12
C ARG A 42 12.52 0.54 11.17
N LYS A 43 13.86 0.36 11.23
CA LYS A 43 14.83 1.47 11.18
C LYS A 43 14.66 2.36 9.93
N ASP A 44 14.35 1.76 8.79
CA ASP A 44 14.16 2.51 7.54
C ASP A 44 12.80 3.21 7.51
N LEU A 45 11.76 2.62 8.10
CA LEU A 45 10.45 3.28 8.30
C LEU A 45 10.57 4.52 9.21
N TYR A 46 11.37 4.44 10.29
CA TYR A 46 11.68 5.61 11.13
C TYR A 46 12.43 6.70 10.35
N ARG A 47 13.42 6.32 9.53
CA ARG A 47 14.11 7.28 8.65
C ARG A 47 13.15 7.97 7.68
N ALA A 48 12.12 7.25 7.24
CA ALA A 48 11.05 7.78 6.40
C ALA A 48 9.96 8.57 7.16
N LYS A 49 10.07 8.69 8.50
CA LYS A 49 9.15 9.43 9.37
C LYS A 49 7.69 8.98 9.25
N VAL A 50 7.49 7.66 9.11
CA VAL A 50 6.16 7.04 8.98
C VAL A 50 5.22 7.46 10.12
N GLU A 51 5.74 7.61 11.33
CA GLU A 51 4.98 8.07 12.52
C GLU A 51 4.25 9.42 12.34
N SER A 52 4.73 10.27 11.44
CA SER A 52 4.14 11.60 11.13
C SER A 52 3.40 11.64 9.79
N ALA A 53 3.33 10.50 9.10
CA ALA A 53 2.72 10.42 7.78
C ALA A 53 1.19 10.46 7.90
N LYS A 54 0.55 11.33 7.10
CA LYS A 54 -0.91 11.34 6.96
C LYS A 54 -1.41 10.14 6.15
N ARG A 55 -0.58 9.68 5.21
CA ARG A 55 -0.89 8.57 4.31
C ARG A 55 0.35 7.73 4.07
N CYS A 56 0.19 6.42 4.09
CA CYS A 56 1.21 5.47 3.68
C CYS A 56 0.65 4.61 2.55
N VAL A 57 1.43 4.46 1.48
CA VAL A 57 1.08 3.62 0.35
C VAL A 57 2.11 2.51 0.25
N VAL A 58 1.65 1.27 0.29
CA VAL A 58 2.46 0.06 0.11
C VAL A 58 2.11 -0.51 -1.24
N LEU A 59 3.07 -0.50 -2.16
CA LEU A 59 2.93 -1.10 -3.49
C LEU A 59 3.53 -2.51 -3.49
N CYS A 60 2.88 -3.43 -4.18
CA CYS A 60 3.38 -4.79 -4.32
C CYS A 60 4.47 -4.85 -5.39
N ASP A 61 5.44 -5.72 -5.17
CA ASP A 61 6.41 -6.08 -6.21
C ASP A 61 5.76 -7.08 -7.16
N SER A 62 5.34 -6.59 -8.33
CA SER A 62 4.68 -7.40 -9.36
C SER A 62 5.58 -8.49 -9.95
N THR A 63 6.91 -8.42 -9.75
CA THR A 63 7.82 -9.49 -10.18
C THR A 63 7.69 -10.76 -9.33
N ARG A 64 7.02 -10.67 -8.16
CA ARG A 64 6.79 -11.80 -7.26
C ARG A 64 5.52 -12.59 -7.56
N CYS A 65 4.78 -12.23 -8.60
CA CYS A 65 3.59 -12.96 -9.04
C CYS A 65 3.86 -14.42 -9.44
N GLU A 66 5.10 -14.78 -9.77
CA GLU A 66 5.48 -16.17 -10.09
C GLU A 66 5.69 -17.06 -8.84
N GLN A 67 5.72 -16.47 -7.64
CA GLN A 67 5.78 -17.21 -6.39
C GLN A 67 4.37 -17.63 -5.97
N SER A 68 4.26 -18.75 -5.22
CA SER A 68 2.97 -19.30 -4.77
C SER A 68 2.00 -18.22 -4.27
N SER A 69 0.72 -18.35 -4.62
CA SER A 69 -0.36 -17.39 -4.32
C SER A 69 -0.34 -16.89 -2.87
N ASP A 70 -0.04 -17.79 -1.94
CA ASP A 70 -0.08 -17.53 -0.51
C ASP A 70 1.07 -16.63 -0.01
N THR A 71 2.16 -16.53 -0.78
CA THR A 71 3.36 -15.77 -0.40
C THR A 71 3.54 -14.47 -1.17
N ALA A 72 2.80 -14.27 -2.26
CA ALA A 72 2.96 -13.10 -3.13
C ALA A 72 2.76 -11.78 -2.36
N ASP A 73 1.77 -11.74 -1.46
CA ASP A 73 1.46 -10.55 -0.66
C ASP A 73 2.17 -10.47 0.70
N ALA A 74 2.99 -11.48 1.06
CA ALA A 74 3.57 -11.59 2.39
C ALA A 74 4.45 -10.37 2.76
N ALA A 75 5.21 -9.86 1.79
CA ALA A 75 6.05 -8.68 1.99
C ALA A 75 5.21 -7.42 2.24
N SER A 76 4.22 -7.15 1.39
CA SER A 76 3.33 -5.98 1.50
C SER A 76 2.52 -6.00 2.79
N LEU A 77 2.04 -7.18 3.19
CA LEU A 77 1.35 -7.35 4.46
C LEU A 77 2.28 -7.08 5.65
N MET A 78 3.49 -7.63 5.66
CA MET A 78 4.48 -7.39 6.71
C MET A 78 4.83 -5.90 6.81
N ILE A 79 4.97 -5.20 5.68
CA ILE A 79 5.20 -3.76 5.65
C ILE A 79 4.00 -3.02 6.25
N ALA A 80 2.77 -3.36 5.85
CA ALA A 80 1.55 -2.74 6.37
C ALA A 80 1.40 -2.93 7.89
N LEU A 81 1.68 -4.12 8.41
CA LEU A 81 1.68 -4.41 9.85
C LEU A 81 2.75 -3.61 10.59
N ASN A 82 3.96 -3.51 10.03
CA ASN A 82 5.01 -2.68 10.60
C ASN A 82 4.62 -1.20 10.63
N ILE A 83 4.02 -0.68 9.55
CA ILE A 83 3.53 0.70 9.49
C ILE A 83 2.43 0.92 10.53
N ASN A 84 1.42 0.05 10.58
CA ASN A 84 0.33 0.15 11.56
C ASN A 84 0.83 0.11 13.02
N SER A 85 1.93 -0.62 13.30
CA SER A 85 2.54 -0.65 14.63
C SER A 85 3.30 0.63 15.01
N LEU A 86 3.65 1.47 14.03
CA LEU A 86 4.45 2.69 14.21
C LEU A 86 3.64 3.98 14.02
N CYS A 87 2.60 3.93 13.19
CA CYS A 87 1.71 5.05 12.92
C CYS A 87 0.72 5.26 14.08
N MET A 88 0.40 6.52 14.37
CA MET A 88 -0.72 6.89 15.23
C MET A 88 -2.06 6.69 14.49
N ASP A 89 -3.18 6.70 15.21
CA ASP A 89 -4.51 6.34 14.68
C ASP A 89 -4.98 7.14 13.44
N ASP A 90 -4.43 8.34 13.23
CA ASP A 90 -4.80 9.25 12.11
C ASP A 90 -4.12 8.93 10.77
N CYS A 91 -3.28 7.89 10.71
CA CYS A 91 -2.51 7.52 9.52
C CYS A 91 -3.31 6.58 8.60
N PHE A 92 -3.62 7.05 7.39
CA PHE A 92 -4.32 6.22 6.39
C PHE A 92 -3.35 5.34 5.61
N VAL A 93 -3.45 4.02 5.77
CA VAL A 93 -2.58 3.04 5.10
C VAL A 93 -3.35 2.36 3.96
N LEU A 94 -2.85 2.55 2.74
CA LEU A 94 -3.28 1.87 1.52
C LEU A 94 -2.26 0.78 1.17
N VAL A 95 -2.75 -0.42 0.88
CA VAL A 95 -1.91 -1.57 0.53
C VAL A 95 -2.42 -2.15 -0.79
N GLU A 96 -1.53 -2.24 -1.77
CA GLU A 96 -1.76 -3.06 -2.95
C GLU A 96 -1.64 -4.54 -2.58
N CYS A 97 -2.53 -5.38 -3.09
CA CYS A 97 -2.48 -6.83 -2.97
C CYS A 97 -2.72 -7.46 -4.34
N MET A 98 -1.97 -8.53 -4.61
CA MET A 98 -2.16 -9.37 -5.79
C MET A 98 -3.43 -10.19 -5.66
N TYR A 99 -3.70 -10.71 -4.46
CA TYR A 99 -4.82 -11.60 -4.18
C TYR A 99 -5.81 -10.98 -3.19
N ARG A 100 -7.11 -11.20 -3.43
CA ARG A 100 -8.21 -10.59 -2.66
C ARG A 100 -8.42 -11.31 -1.33
N GLU A 101 -8.00 -12.56 -1.27
CA GLU A 101 -7.97 -13.42 -0.10
C GLU A 101 -7.20 -12.76 1.03
N THR A 102 -6.14 -12.01 0.69
CA THR A 102 -5.26 -11.25 1.60
C THR A 102 -5.98 -10.10 2.30
N PHE A 103 -7.08 -9.58 1.76
CA PHE A 103 -7.78 -8.43 2.33
C PHE A 103 -8.21 -8.63 3.79
N LYS A 104 -8.46 -9.88 4.23
CA LYS A 104 -8.83 -10.21 5.63
C LYS A 104 -7.68 -10.00 6.61
N MET A 105 -6.45 -9.97 6.13
CA MET A 105 -5.25 -9.88 6.97
C MET A 105 -4.89 -8.43 7.29
N ILE A 106 -5.48 -7.47 6.58
CA ILE A 106 -5.19 -6.04 6.72
C ILE A 106 -6.18 -5.45 7.73
N ARG A 107 -5.68 -5.31 8.97
CA ARG A 107 -6.40 -4.94 10.21
C ARG A 107 -7.36 -6.03 10.71
N GLU A 108 -7.48 -6.14 12.05
CA GLU A 108 -8.53 -6.94 12.66
C GLU A 108 -9.88 -6.32 12.29
N SER A 109 -10.72 -7.09 11.63
CA SER A 109 -12.02 -6.66 11.19
C SER A 109 -12.93 -7.86 11.20
N ASP A 110 -13.95 -7.82 12.06
CA ASP A 110 -15.01 -8.82 12.09
C ASP A 110 -15.69 -8.85 10.72
N THR A 111 -15.43 -9.92 9.97
CA THR A 111 -16.11 -10.12 8.70
C THR A 111 -17.43 -10.82 8.96
N VAL A 112 -18.53 -10.25 8.46
CA VAL A 112 -19.81 -10.96 8.42
C VAL A 112 -19.62 -12.12 7.46
N LYS A 113 -19.48 -13.34 8.01
CA LYS A 113 -19.37 -14.55 7.21
C LYS A 113 -20.73 -14.80 6.55
N ASN A 114 -20.81 -14.57 5.24
CA ASN A 114 -21.97 -14.93 4.43
C ASN A 114 -21.59 -16.07 3.47
N LYS A 115 -22.56 -16.89 3.06
CA LYS A 115 -22.37 -18.00 2.10
C LYS A 115 -22.23 -17.52 0.64
N GLN A 116 -21.90 -16.25 0.43
CA GLN A 116 -21.72 -15.66 -0.90
C GLN A 116 -20.36 -16.06 -1.50
N GLU A 117 -20.25 -15.93 -2.81
CA GLU A 117 -19.01 -16.15 -3.55
C GLU A 117 -17.84 -15.36 -2.97
N ASP A 118 -16.65 -15.96 -2.94
CA ASP A 118 -15.44 -15.41 -2.35
C ASP A 118 -15.09 -14.02 -2.91
N TYR A 119 -15.40 -13.78 -4.18
CA TYR A 119 -15.24 -12.48 -4.83
C TYR A 119 -16.06 -11.36 -4.18
N VAL A 120 -17.37 -11.61 -4.00
CA VAL A 120 -18.31 -10.67 -3.38
C VAL A 120 -17.96 -10.50 -1.91
N GLN A 121 -17.60 -11.59 -1.25
CA GLN A 121 -17.17 -11.54 0.14
C GLN A 121 -15.94 -10.64 0.31
N ALA A 122 -14.99 -10.65 -0.61
CA ALA A 122 -13.81 -9.77 -0.57
C ALA A 122 -14.17 -8.29 -0.73
N LEU A 123 -15.14 -7.92 -1.58
CA LEU A 123 -15.62 -6.53 -1.71
C LEU A 123 -16.33 -6.03 -0.46
N MET A 124 -16.98 -6.93 0.27
CA MET A 124 -17.72 -6.60 1.49
C MET A 124 -16.82 -6.54 2.73
N ARG A 125 -15.51 -6.76 2.59
CA ARG A 125 -14.58 -6.67 3.73
C ARG A 125 -14.41 -5.23 4.15
N PRO A 126 -14.39 -4.93 5.46
CA PRO A 126 -14.17 -3.57 5.96
C PRO A 126 -12.90 -2.94 5.38
N SER A 127 -11.80 -3.70 5.25
CA SER A 127 -10.55 -3.23 4.68
C SER A 127 -10.66 -2.74 3.23
N PHE A 128 -11.52 -3.36 2.42
CA PHE A 128 -11.81 -2.91 1.06
C PHE A 128 -12.76 -1.71 1.08
N MET A 129 -13.85 -1.80 1.85
CA MET A 129 -14.85 -0.73 1.94
C MET A 129 -14.29 0.58 2.51
N SER A 130 -13.30 0.50 3.40
CA SER A 130 -12.60 1.67 3.94
C SER A 130 -11.51 2.20 3.02
N GLY A 131 -11.23 1.52 1.89
CA GLY A 131 -10.21 1.90 0.92
C GLY A 131 -8.78 1.62 1.37
N ASN A 132 -8.57 0.72 2.35
CA ASN A 132 -7.24 0.37 2.83
C ASN A 132 -6.51 -0.62 1.92
N VAL A 133 -7.23 -1.31 1.04
CA VAL A 133 -6.66 -2.32 0.15
C VAL A 133 -7.08 -2.09 -1.29
N PHE A 134 -6.18 -2.41 -2.21
CA PHE A 134 -6.38 -2.27 -3.65
C PHE A 134 -5.79 -3.49 -4.38
N THR A 135 -6.40 -3.90 -5.50
CA THR A 135 -5.87 -4.95 -6.37
C THR A 135 -6.02 -4.55 -7.83
N SER A 136 -5.03 -4.86 -8.66
CA SER A 136 -5.03 -4.56 -10.09
C SER A 136 -6.21 -5.22 -10.83
N SER A 137 -6.66 -6.39 -10.38
CA SER A 137 -7.85 -7.08 -10.94
C SER A 137 -9.16 -6.27 -10.81
N SER A 138 -9.19 -5.26 -9.94
CA SER A 138 -10.35 -4.37 -9.84
C SER A 138 -10.45 -3.43 -11.06
N LEU A 139 -9.34 -3.17 -11.75
CA LEU A 139 -9.32 -2.36 -12.97
C LEU A 139 -9.89 -3.11 -14.18
N ASP A 140 -9.90 -4.44 -14.17
CA ASP A 140 -10.48 -5.24 -15.27
C ASP A 140 -11.96 -4.94 -15.47
N THR A 141 -12.67 -4.58 -14.38
CA THR A 141 -14.08 -4.19 -14.46
C THR A 141 -14.29 -2.88 -15.23
N ILE A 142 -13.28 -2.00 -15.31
CA ILE A 142 -13.33 -0.75 -16.07
C ILE A 142 -13.25 -1.02 -17.58
N LEU A 143 -12.56 -2.08 -17.99
CA LEU A 143 -12.48 -2.47 -19.41
C LEU A 143 -13.84 -2.89 -19.98
N CYS A 144 -14.79 -3.25 -19.11
CA CYS A 144 -16.13 -3.66 -19.49
C CYS A 144 -17.18 -2.52 -19.45
N GLN A 145 -16.78 -1.27 -19.17
CA GLN A 145 -17.66 -0.09 -19.17
C GLN A 145 -17.68 0.61 -20.53
#